data_AF-A0A9P8W8W4-F1
#
_entry.id   AF-A0A9P8W8W4-F1
#
_cell.length_a   1.000
_cell.length_b   1.000
_cell.length_c   1.000
_cell.angle_alpha   90.00
_cell.angle_beta   90.00
_cell.angle_gamma   90.00
#
_symmetry.space_group_name_H-M   'P 1'
#
loop_
_entity.id
_entity.type
_entity.pdbx_description
1 polymer ?
#
loop_
_entity_poly.entity_id
_entity_poly.type
_entity_poly.pdbx_seq_one_letter_code
_entity_poly.pdbx_strand_id
1 'polypeptide(L)'
;MEAAGLTIGVVSLFSSCIQGYEALRAIRDRGKDAAMIACCLEIEEKRLVIWGHNAGLLDATCLIPARDLDTVISTLRQVEVITMDTDTLKARYGLKVDTAQKDGEDRAPNCYLLGAPELPNQDVQGPQRSKSFRLSVRWLFDRKNFEKLVEDLRRLNNGLNALLQEGQMTNYRRDFAVMALQSTSTDNPNTLRVIREAAQSAYDNLSQASGQRLHSLMLQASRLPGVQTRYGTAPLIPMSSINILSPNEGSSRAVGVLGSAPVLLEWRRHNCESLDTVSLLLNRAEGLAALLGRTPKPRSFRVLDCIGYCHDEAGERIGLIFRLPDQMGGISETMTLRDLLQSRRQSAVPLPTLHNRLRLASTLANGLLQFHAAKWLHRNFNSANVIIPCTSQHSQDMYLDQYICGFGYSREESPEALSLPVSISPEELPYQHPDIASNPRQGYNTSFDAYSLGIVLLEIGYWRPIDSFLKSNYSPLQNRDRLLRHQLSGDLAHRMGQKYEEATTRLLSGCAYGDQSDEGNRLIRFFQNIVVPIESSLRDE
;
A
#
# COMPACT_ATOMS: atom_id res chain seq x y z
N MET A 1 20.92 6.90 -40.91
CA MET A 1 21.72 5.79 -40.35
C MET A 1 22.25 6.10 -38.94
N GLU A 2 22.46 7.37 -38.56
CA GLU A 2 23.01 7.75 -37.24
C GLU A 2 22.07 7.50 -36.06
N ALA A 3 20.76 7.76 -36.21
CA ALA A 3 19.80 7.61 -35.10
C ALA A 3 19.65 6.16 -34.59
N ALA A 4 19.61 5.19 -35.50
CA ALA A 4 19.52 3.77 -35.13
C ALA A 4 20.79 3.27 -34.42
N GLY A 5 21.97 3.74 -34.85
CA GLY A 5 23.24 3.44 -34.20
C GLY A 5 23.33 4.02 -32.78
N LEU A 6 22.83 5.25 -32.57
CA LEU A 6 22.79 5.86 -31.25
C LEU A 6 21.86 5.11 -30.29
N THR A 7 20.68 4.69 -30.75
CA THR A 7 19.72 3.90 -29.97
C THR A 7 20.32 2.58 -29.49
N ILE A 8 20.98 1.84 -30.40
CA ILE A 8 21.67 0.58 -30.04
C ILE A 8 22.76 0.84 -28.99
N GLY A 9 23.51 1.95 -29.15
CA GLY A 9 24.52 2.37 -28.18
C GLY A 9 23.96 2.61 -26.78
N VAL A 10 22.82 3.31 -26.66
CA VAL A 10 22.18 3.59 -25.36
C VAL A 10 21.66 2.31 -24.70
N VAL A 11 21.02 1.41 -25.46
CA VAL A 11 20.52 0.12 -24.94
C VAL A 11 21.67 -0.75 -24.44
N SER A 12 22.78 -0.80 -25.18
CA SER A 12 23.98 -1.55 -24.77
C SER A 12 24.60 -0.96 -23.51
N LEU A 13 24.70 0.37 -23.42
CA LEU A 13 25.24 1.07 -22.25
C LEU A 13 24.35 0.85 -21.01
N PHE A 14 23.04 0.92 -21.18
CA PHE A 14 22.07 0.59 -20.13
C PHE A 14 22.26 -0.85 -19.63
N SER A 15 22.39 -1.82 -20.55
CA SER A 15 22.64 -3.22 -20.20
C SER A 15 23.95 -3.41 -19.44
N SER A 16 25.02 -2.68 -19.83
CA SER A 16 26.30 -2.65 -19.12
C SER A 16 26.14 -2.13 -17.69
N CYS A 17 25.37 -1.04 -17.50
CA CYS A 17 25.08 -0.52 -16.16
C CYS A 17 24.41 -1.56 -15.26
N ILE A 18 23.43 -2.31 -15.78
CA ILE A 18 22.74 -3.37 -15.02
C ILE A 18 23.72 -4.48 -14.62
N GLN A 19 24.55 -4.96 -15.55
CA GLN A 19 25.59 -5.96 -15.25
C GLN A 19 26.57 -5.46 -14.17
N GLY A 20 26.84 -4.15 -14.16
CA GLY A 20 27.67 -3.51 -13.13
C GLY A 20 27.03 -3.58 -11.75
N TYR A 21 25.73 -3.30 -11.63
CA TYR A 21 24.98 -3.50 -10.39
C TYR A 21 25.01 -4.95 -9.92
N GLU A 22 24.77 -5.91 -10.82
CA GLU A 22 24.81 -7.35 -10.50
C GLU A 22 26.19 -7.77 -9.98
N ALA A 23 27.26 -7.28 -10.60
CA ALA A 23 28.64 -7.51 -10.15
C ALA A 23 28.89 -6.91 -8.75
N LEU A 24 28.38 -5.70 -8.47
CA LEU A 24 28.45 -5.08 -7.15
C LEU A 24 27.63 -5.82 -6.10
N ARG A 25 26.48 -6.43 -6.47
CA ARG A 25 25.66 -7.22 -5.54
C ARG A 25 26.25 -8.59 -5.22
N ALA A 26 27.07 -9.14 -6.12
CA ALA A 26 27.84 -10.36 -5.87
C ALA A 26 28.96 -10.15 -4.81
N ILE A 27 29.15 -8.91 -4.35
CA ILE A 27 30.11 -8.56 -3.30
C ILE A 27 29.69 -9.17 -1.97
N ARG A 28 30.51 -10.10 -1.49
CA ARG A 28 30.28 -10.87 -0.27
C ARG A 28 30.98 -10.18 0.91
N ASP A 29 30.38 -9.12 1.44
CA ASP A 29 30.77 -8.63 2.77
C ASP A 29 30.34 -9.67 3.83
N ARG A 30 31.22 -9.97 4.80
CA ARG A 30 30.91 -10.82 5.97
C ARG A 30 30.49 -9.99 7.18
N GLY A 31 30.45 -8.66 7.05
CA GLY A 31 29.97 -7.74 8.07
C GLY A 31 28.48 -7.90 8.37
N LYS A 32 28.07 -7.40 9.54
CA LYS A 32 26.65 -7.34 9.95
C LYS A 32 25.78 -6.56 8.96
N ASP A 33 26.39 -5.69 8.15
CA ASP A 33 25.72 -4.77 7.22
C ASP A 33 25.61 -5.34 5.79
N ALA A 34 26.15 -6.53 5.50
CA ALA A 34 26.19 -7.08 4.14
C ALA A 34 24.81 -7.24 3.47
N ALA A 35 23.81 -7.70 4.24
CA ALA A 35 22.44 -7.81 3.76
C ALA A 35 21.84 -6.45 3.41
N MET A 36 22.14 -5.46 4.23
CA MET A 36 21.69 -4.08 4.05
C MET A 36 22.32 -3.51 2.78
N ILE A 37 23.65 -3.59 2.66
CA ILE A 37 24.42 -3.17 1.49
C ILE A 37 23.83 -3.75 0.19
N ALA A 38 23.66 -5.07 0.15
CA ALA A 38 23.10 -5.75 -1.02
C ALA A 38 21.70 -5.25 -1.39
N CYS A 39 20.84 -5.02 -0.40
CA CYS A 39 19.49 -4.51 -0.61
C CYS A 39 19.49 -3.05 -1.11
N CYS A 40 20.36 -2.18 -0.59
CA CYS A 40 20.52 -0.81 -1.08
C CYS A 40 20.89 -0.77 -2.57
N LEU A 41 21.87 -1.57 -2.98
CA LEU A 41 22.28 -1.69 -4.37
C LEU A 41 21.16 -2.27 -5.24
N GLU A 42 20.45 -3.28 -4.73
CA GLU A 42 19.31 -3.87 -5.43
C GLU A 42 18.18 -2.84 -5.63
N ILE A 43 17.89 -1.97 -4.66
CA ILE A 43 16.91 -0.89 -4.85
C ILE A 43 17.33 0.01 -6.03
N GLU A 44 18.58 0.47 -6.06
CA GLU A 44 19.05 1.35 -7.14
C GLU A 44 19.12 0.64 -8.50
N GLU A 45 19.47 -0.65 -8.53
CA GLU A 45 19.40 -1.49 -9.73
C GLU A 45 17.96 -1.56 -10.26
N LYS A 46 16.99 -1.94 -9.41
CA LYS A 46 15.58 -2.07 -9.82
C LYS A 46 15.00 -0.73 -10.24
N ARG A 47 15.41 0.38 -9.62
CA ARG A 47 15.04 1.73 -10.07
C ARG A 47 15.56 2.02 -11.48
N LEU A 48 16.81 1.64 -11.79
CA LEU A 48 17.36 1.80 -13.12
C LEU A 48 16.63 0.91 -14.15
N VAL A 49 16.32 -0.33 -13.80
CA VAL A 49 15.53 -1.24 -14.65
C VAL A 49 14.15 -0.66 -14.97
N ILE A 50 13.42 -0.19 -13.95
CA ILE A 50 12.09 0.42 -14.13
C ILE A 50 12.19 1.70 -14.95
N TRP A 51 13.24 2.51 -14.75
CA TRP A 51 13.51 3.66 -15.61
C TRP A 51 13.73 3.24 -17.06
N GLY A 52 14.58 2.23 -17.31
CA GLY A 52 14.87 1.71 -18.64
C GLY A 52 13.63 1.18 -19.35
N HIS A 53 12.73 0.51 -18.62
CA HIS A 53 11.45 0.04 -19.15
C HIS A 53 10.60 1.22 -19.65
N ASN A 54 10.45 2.24 -18.81
CA ASN A 54 9.64 3.43 -19.11
C ASN A 54 10.29 4.37 -20.13
N ALA A 55 11.60 4.30 -20.29
CA ALA A 55 12.36 4.94 -21.36
C ALA A 55 12.34 4.13 -22.68
N GLY A 56 11.70 2.95 -22.71
CA GLY A 56 11.61 2.09 -23.90
C GLY A 56 12.91 1.37 -24.26
N LEU A 57 13.85 1.25 -23.32
CA LEU A 57 15.15 0.62 -23.56
C LEU A 57 15.11 -0.91 -23.47
N LEU A 58 14.12 -1.48 -22.76
CA LEU A 58 13.93 -2.94 -22.70
C LEU A 58 13.43 -3.49 -24.05
N ASP A 59 12.49 -2.80 -24.69
CA ASP A 59 11.92 -3.24 -25.98
C ASP A 59 12.65 -2.61 -27.19
N ALA A 60 13.81 -1.98 -26.95
CA ALA A 60 14.60 -1.25 -27.96
C ALA A 60 13.82 -0.18 -28.75
N THR A 61 12.71 0.34 -28.21
CA THR A 61 11.91 1.40 -28.81
C THR A 61 12.50 2.78 -28.60
N CYS A 62 13.24 2.98 -27.50
CA CYS A 62 13.92 4.22 -27.11
C CYS A 62 13.01 5.46 -27.21
N LEU A 63 12.22 5.67 -26.16
CA LEU A 63 11.29 6.79 -26.01
C LEU A 63 11.96 8.06 -25.45
N ILE A 64 13.29 8.13 -25.49
CA ILE A 64 14.05 9.27 -24.98
C ILE A 64 14.08 10.36 -26.06
N PRO A 65 13.72 11.62 -25.74
CA PRO A 65 13.82 12.72 -26.69
C PRO A 65 15.26 12.96 -27.14
N ALA A 66 15.47 13.25 -28.42
CA ALA A 66 16.81 13.50 -28.99
C ALA A 66 17.60 14.59 -28.23
N ARG A 67 16.91 15.63 -27.72
CA ARG A 67 17.52 16.71 -26.94
C ARG A 67 18.09 16.27 -25.59
N ASP A 68 17.56 15.18 -25.02
CA ASP A 68 17.92 14.68 -23.69
C ASP A 68 18.91 13.51 -23.78
N LEU A 69 19.14 12.98 -24.99
CA LEU A 69 19.88 11.76 -25.26
C LEU A 69 21.36 11.85 -24.85
N ASP A 70 22.03 12.96 -25.13
CA ASP A 70 23.43 13.18 -24.72
C ASP A 70 23.57 13.20 -23.19
N THR A 71 22.61 13.83 -22.51
CA THR A 71 22.57 13.86 -21.04
C THR A 71 22.34 12.47 -20.47
N VAL A 72 21.44 11.68 -21.07
CA VAL A 72 21.19 10.29 -20.69
C VAL A 72 22.46 9.44 -20.89
N ILE A 73 23.09 9.52 -22.06
CA ILE A 73 24.32 8.77 -22.36
C ILE A 73 25.43 9.13 -21.38
N SER A 74 25.64 10.42 -21.12
CA SER A 74 26.64 10.90 -20.17
C SER A 74 26.36 10.39 -18.74
N THR A 75 25.09 10.37 -18.33
CA THR A 75 24.69 9.90 -17.00
C THR A 75 24.86 8.39 -16.87
N LEU A 76 24.44 7.60 -17.88
CA LEU A 76 24.63 6.15 -17.89
C LEU A 76 26.12 5.77 -17.95
N ARG A 77 26.96 6.51 -18.69
CA ARG A 77 28.43 6.30 -18.65
C ARG A 77 29.00 6.52 -17.26
N GLN A 78 28.52 7.52 -16.53
CA GLN A 78 28.94 7.73 -15.14
C GLN A 78 28.50 6.56 -14.24
N VAL A 79 27.31 6.01 -14.45
CA VAL A 79 26.86 4.80 -13.73
C VAL A 79 27.77 3.62 -14.06
N GLU A 80 28.04 3.36 -15.34
CA GLU A 80 28.93 2.28 -15.79
C GLU A 80 30.34 2.42 -15.18
N VAL A 81 30.93 3.61 -15.20
CA VAL A 81 32.24 3.88 -14.59
C VAL A 81 32.20 3.59 -13.08
N ILE A 82 31.17 4.06 -12.37
CA ILE A 82 31.06 3.85 -10.92
C ILE A 82 30.85 2.37 -10.57
N THR A 83 30.19 1.58 -11.42
CA THR A 83 29.89 0.17 -11.13
C THR A 83 30.92 -0.83 -11.66
N MET A 84 31.64 -0.49 -12.72
CA MET A 84 32.57 -1.42 -13.40
C MET A 84 34.04 -1.01 -13.33
N ASP A 85 34.38 0.28 -13.22
CA ASP A 85 35.78 0.70 -13.19
C ASP A 85 36.40 0.44 -11.81
N THR A 86 37.28 -0.56 -11.75
CA THR A 86 37.93 -0.98 -10.51
C THR A 86 38.84 0.09 -9.92
N ASP A 87 39.44 0.95 -10.76
CA ASP A 87 40.32 2.01 -10.28
C ASP A 87 39.50 3.14 -9.66
N THR A 88 38.38 3.52 -10.29
CA THR A 88 37.39 4.41 -9.69
C THR A 88 36.85 3.85 -8.37
N LEU A 89 36.48 2.56 -8.34
CA LEU A 89 35.95 1.93 -7.13
C LEU A 89 36.97 1.93 -5.97
N LYS A 90 38.24 1.65 -6.26
CA LYS A 90 39.34 1.72 -5.28
C LYS A 90 39.60 3.16 -4.81
N ALA A 91 39.76 4.09 -5.76
CA ALA A 91 40.17 5.45 -5.46
C ALA A 91 39.08 6.28 -4.77
N ARG A 92 37.81 6.15 -5.22
CA ARG A 92 36.70 7.00 -4.76
C ARG A 92 35.91 6.39 -3.61
N TYR A 93 35.80 5.07 -3.58
CA TYR A 93 34.97 4.32 -2.63
C TYR A 93 35.78 3.32 -1.78
N GLY A 94 37.12 3.38 -1.83
CA GLY A 94 38.00 2.65 -0.90
C GLY A 94 37.84 1.13 -0.98
N LEU A 95 37.45 0.61 -2.14
CA LEU A 95 37.25 -0.80 -2.41
C LEU A 95 38.55 -1.60 -2.16
N LYS A 96 38.46 -2.63 -1.32
CA LYS A 96 39.57 -3.55 -1.06
C LYS A 96 39.32 -4.89 -1.74
N VAL A 97 40.35 -5.40 -2.42
CA VAL A 97 40.36 -6.71 -3.07
C VAL A 97 40.95 -7.71 -2.09
N ASP A 98 40.14 -8.66 -1.63
CA ASP A 98 40.58 -9.79 -0.84
C ASP A 98 40.83 -11.00 -1.76
N THR A 99 42.08 -11.48 -1.76
CA THR A 99 42.57 -12.60 -2.57
C THR A 99 42.58 -13.94 -1.80
N ALA A 100 42.06 -13.98 -0.57
CA ALA A 100 42.09 -15.17 0.28
C ALA A 100 41.00 -16.23 -0.07
N GLN A 101 41.50 -17.37 -0.58
CA GLN A 101 40.95 -18.74 -0.69
C GLN A 101 39.56 -19.01 -1.34
N LYS A 102 39.59 -20.06 -2.18
CA LYS A 102 38.60 -20.56 -3.15
C LYS A 102 37.37 -21.30 -2.57
N ASP A 103 37.20 -21.37 -1.25
CA ASP A 103 36.19 -22.25 -0.64
C ASP A 103 34.93 -21.48 -0.23
N GLY A 104 34.27 -20.88 -1.21
CA GLY A 104 32.92 -20.35 -1.03
C GLY A 104 31.97 -21.07 -1.97
N GLU A 105 31.02 -21.85 -1.43
CA GLU A 105 29.80 -22.20 -2.17
C GLU A 105 29.30 -20.96 -2.91
N ASP A 106 29.06 -21.10 -4.22
CA ASP A 106 28.35 -20.14 -5.07
C ASP A 106 26.93 -19.98 -4.51
N ARG A 107 26.79 -19.16 -3.47
CA ARG A 107 25.47 -18.72 -3.00
C ARG A 107 25.05 -17.58 -3.90
N ALA A 108 23.95 -17.78 -4.61
CA ALA A 108 23.31 -16.74 -5.42
C ALA A 108 23.19 -15.42 -4.63
N PRO A 109 23.28 -14.25 -5.28
CA PRO A 109 23.05 -12.98 -4.62
C PRO A 109 21.71 -13.02 -3.89
N ASN A 110 21.66 -12.47 -2.67
CA ASN A 110 20.40 -12.34 -1.95
C ASN A 110 19.46 -11.47 -2.79
N CYS A 111 18.31 -12.03 -3.15
CA CYS A 111 17.24 -11.34 -3.86
C CYS A 111 16.22 -10.87 -2.83
N TYR A 112 16.21 -9.58 -2.52
CA TYR A 112 15.26 -8.97 -1.60
C TYR A 112 14.05 -8.39 -2.33
N LEU A 113 14.24 -7.90 -3.55
CA LEU A 113 13.19 -7.21 -4.31
C LEU A 113 12.68 -8.06 -5.46
N LEU A 114 11.36 -8.08 -5.63
CA LEU A 114 10.67 -8.86 -6.65
C LEU A 114 9.88 -7.97 -7.61
N GLY A 115 9.73 -8.45 -8.85
CA GLY A 115 8.76 -7.94 -9.82
C GLY A 115 9.07 -6.59 -10.47
N ALA A 116 10.34 -6.26 -10.61
CA ALA A 116 10.75 -5.35 -11.68
C ALA A 116 10.58 -6.04 -13.05
N PRO A 117 10.42 -5.26 -14.15
CA PRO A 117 10.39 -5.80 -15.50
C PRO A 117 11.58 -6.72 -15.79
N GLU A 118 11.32 -7.86 -16.42
CA GLU A 118 12.38 -8.78 -16.84
C GLU A 118 13.17 -8.15 -17.99
N LEU A 119 14.49 -8.27 -17.92
CA LEU A 119 15.34 -7.92 -19.05
C LEU A 119 15.08 -8.94 -20.16
N PRO A 120 14.96 -8.51 -21.43
CA PRO A 120 14.85 -9.45 -22.54
C PRO A 120 15.98 -10.45 -22.47
N ASN A 121 15.66 -11.75 -22.57
CA ASN A 121 16.68 -12.78 -22.78
C ASN A 121 17.48 -12.38 -24.02
N GLN A 122 18.72 -11.97 -23.83
CA GLN A 122 19.63 -11.74 -24.94
C GLN A 122 20.02 -13.11 -25.53
N ASP A 123 19.13 -13.69 -26.35
CA ASP A 123 19.54 -14.62 -27.40
C ASP A 123 20.25 -13.81 -28.51
N VAL A 124 21.42 -13.25 -28.17
CA VAL A 124 22.34 -12.71 -29.15
C VAL A 124 23.33 -13.82 -29.48
N GLN A 125 23.03 -14.56 -30.55
CA GLN A 125 24.07 -15.28 -31.29
C GLN A 125 25.04 -14.25 -31.86
N GLY A 126 26.11 -14.00 -31.12
CA GLY A 126 27.26 -13.16 -31.48
C GLY A 126 28.46 -13.56 -30.63
N PRO A 127 29.69 -13.58 -31.18
CA PRO A 127 30.80 -14.27 -30.56
C PRO A 127 31.22 -13.58 -29.27
N GLN A 128 31.37 -14.39 -28.23
CA GLN A 128 31.68 -14.02 -26.86
C GLN A 128 30.48 -13.46 -26.09
N ARG A 129 29.86 -14.35 -25.29
CA ARG A 129 29.76 -14.06 -23.85
C ARG A 129 31.08 -13.39 -23.48
N SER A 130 31.12 -12.05 -23.41
CA SER A 130 32.22 -11.34 -22.77
C SER A 130 32.44 -12.10 -21.49
N LYS A 131 33.63 -12.69 -21.37
CA LYS A 131 34.01 -13.62 -20.30
C LYS A 131 33.34 -13.10 -19.05
N SER A 132 32.37 -13.86 -18.55
CA SER A 132 31.65 -13.52 -17.34
C SER A 132 32.67 -12.93 -16.39
N PHE A 133 32.40 -11.72 -15.89
CA PHE A 133 33.21 -11.07 -14.85
C PHE A 133 33.04 -11.87 -13.55
N ARG A 134 33.35 -13.18 -13.60
CA ARG A 134 33.62 -14.06 -12.47
C ARG A 134 34.99 -13.70 -11.99
N LEU A 135 35.12 -12.47 -11.50
CA LEU A 135 36.19 -12.18 -10.59
C LEU A 135 35.90 -13.02 -9.36
N SER A 136 36.71 -14.06 -9.19
CA SER A 136 36.90 -14.81 -7.94
C SER A 136 37.54 -13.93 -6.85
N VAL A 137 37.10 -12.67 -6.81
CA VAL A 137 37.67 -11.59 -6.02
C VAL A 137 36.58 -11.15 -5.07
N ARG A 138 36.87 -11.28 -3.78
CA ARG A 138 36.02 -10.73 -2.74
C ARG A 138 36.32 -9.25 -2.63
N TRP A 139 35.27 -8.44 -2.68
CA TRP A 139 35.39 -7.02 -2.50
C TRP A 139 34.93 -6.65 -1.08
N LEU A 140 35.60 -5.70 -0.46
CA LEU A 140 35.24 -5.18 0.87
C LEU A 140 35.13 -3.66 0.79
N PHE A 141 34.07 -3.12 1.39
CA PHE A 141 33.86 -1.68 1.56
C PHE A 141 33.88 -1.32 3.05
N ASP A 142 34.37 -0.13 3.37
CA ASP A 142 34.00 0.54 4.62
C ASP A 142 32.59 1.13 4.49
N ARG A 143 31.83 1.13 5.58
CA ARG A 143 30.43 1.59 5.63
C ARG A 143 30.26 2.99 5.05
N LYS A 144 31.10 3.94 5.44
CA LYS A 144 31.01 5.33 4.95
C LYS A 144 31.23 5.44 3.44
N ASN A 145 32.16 4.66 2.91
CA ASN A 145 32.44 4.67 1.48
C ASN A 145 31.33 3.99 0.68
N PHE A 146 30.70 2.95 1.24
CA PHE A 146 29.53 2.33 0.66
C PHE A 146 28.32 3.28 0.66
N GLU A 147 28.04 3.94 1.77
CA GLU A 147 26.97 4.95 1.86
C GLU A 147 27.16 6.03 0.78
N LYS A 148 28.41 6.47 0.56
CA LYS A 148 28.76 7.39 -0.53
C LYS A 148 28.52 6.79 -1.93
N LEU A 149 28.89 5.52 -2.16
CA LEU A 149 28.65 4.83 -3.43
C LEU A 149 27.16 4.78 -3.76
N VAL A 150 26.33 4.37 -2.81
CA VAL A 150 24.88 4.30 -2.99
C VAL A 150 24.29 5.69 -3.24
N GLU A 151 24.74 6.71 -2.51
CA GLU A 151 24.26 8.07 -2.71
C GLU A 151 24.65 8.62 -4.09
N ASP A 152 25.86 8.37 -4.57
CA ASP A 152 26.30 8.75 -5.91
C ASP A 152 25.46 8.07 -7.01
N LEU A 153 25.18 6.76 -6.87
CA LEU A 153 24.32 6.00 -7.78
C LEU A 153 22.87 6.50 -7.74
N ARG A 154 22.33 6.75 -6.55
CA ARG A 154 20.99 7.31 -6.35
C ARG A 154 20.84 8.67 -7.01
N ARG A 155 21.84 9.55 -6.88
CA ARG A 155 21.86 10.86 -7.50
C ARG A 155 21.81 10.76 -9.03
N LEU A 156 22.55 9.83 -9.62
CA LEU A 156 22.51 9.58 -11.07
C LEU A 156 21.15 9.04 -11.52
N ASN A 157 20.61 8.06 -10.80
CA ASN A 157 19.25 7.53 -11.06
C ASN A 157 18.17 8.62 -10.93
N ASN A 158 18.28 9.52 -9.94
CA ASN A 158 17.39 10.66 -9.79
C ASN A 158 17.49 11.63 -10.98
N GLY A 159 18.72 11.87 -11.47
CA GLY A 159 18.96 12.65 -12.68
C GLY A 159 18.30 12.05 -13.91
N LEU A 160 18.44 10.73 -14.11
CA LEU A 160 17.77 10.00 -15.20
C LEU A 160 16.23 10.09 -15.09
N ASN A 161 15.69 9.92 -13.89
CA ASN A 161 14.26 10.03 -13.64
C ASN A 161 13.73 11.45 -13.94
N ALA A 162 14.49 12.49 -13.63
CA ALA A 162 14.09 13.88 -13.91
C ALA A 162 13.96 14.18 -15.41
N LEU A 163 14.53 13.35 -16.29
CA LEU A 163 14.43 13.47 -17.75
C LEU A 163 13.21 12.73 -18.34
N LEU A 164 12.47 11.96 -17.54
CA LEU A 164 11.26 11.30 -18.00
C LEU A 164 10.14 12.34 -18.23
N GLN A 165 9.42 12.20 -19.34
CA GLN A 165 8.19 12.96 -19.58
C GLN A 165 7.11 12.61 -18.55
N GLU A 166 6.09 13.45 -18.40
CA GLU A 166 5.03 13.25 -17.39
C GLU A 166 4.33 11.89 -17.49
N GLY A 167 4.03 11.42 -18.71
CA GLY A 167 3.46 10.08 -18.93
C GLY A 167 4.42 8.95 -18.51
N GLN A 168 5.71 9.07 -18.85
CA GLN A 168 6.73 8.08 -18.47
C GLN A 168 6.99 8.07 -16.96
N MET A 169 7.06 9.24 -16.33
CA MET A 169 7.19 9.38 -14.88
C MET A 169 5.99 8.76 -14.14
N THR A 170 4.80 8.86 -14.72
CA THR A 170 3.59 8.24 -14.17
C THR A 170 3.71 6.72 -14.17
N ASN A 171 4.10 6.14 -15.32
CA ASN A 171 4.32 4.71 -15.44
C ASN A 171 5.47 4.23 -14.54
N TYR A 172 6.57 5.00 -14.44
CA TYR A 172 7.67 4.73 -13.52
C TYR A 172 7.19 4.61 -12.06
N ARG A 173 6.40 5.58 -11.58
CA ARG A 173 5.85 5.56 -10.22
C ARG A 173 4.95 4.34 -9.98
N ARG A 174 4.13 3.99 -10.98
CA ARG A 174 3.26 2.82 -10.95
C ARG A 174 4.09 1.53 -10.84
N ASP A 175 5.07 1.35 -11.71
CA ASP A 175 5.88 0.13 -11.75
C ASP A 175 6.75 0.00 -10.50
N PHE A 176 7.23 1.12 -9.95
CA PHE A 176 7.91 1.15 -8.65
C PHE A 176 6.97 0.75 -7.50
N ALA A 177 5.72 1.20 -7.51
CA ALA A 177 4.73 0.79 -6.51
C ALA A 177 4.38 -0.71 -6.62
N VAL A 178 4.30 -1.26 -7.84
CA VAL A 178 4.10 -2.71 -8.08
C VAL A 178 5.25 -3.53 -7.50
N MET A 179 6.49 -3.14 -7.81
CA MET A 179 7.69 -3.78 -7.25
C MET A 179 7.73 -3.69 -5.72
N ALA A 180 7.33 -2.55 -5.14
CA ALA A 180 7.24 -2.41 -3.70
C ALA A 180 6.19 -3.37 -3.09
N LEU A 181 4.99 -3.44 -3.65
CA LEU A 181 3.95 -4.36 -3.18
C LEU A 181 4.44 -5.82 -3.23
N GLN A 182 5.00 -6.26 -4.36
CA GLN A 182 5.54 -7.61 -4.53
C GLN A 182 6.64 -7.94 -3.53
N SER A 183 7.60 -7.04 -3.36
CA SER A 183 8.72 -7.23 -2.44
C SER A 183 8.26 -7.32 -0.98
N THR A 184 7.12 -6.70 -0.65
CA THR A 184 6.54 -6.71 0.70
C THR A 184 5.55 -7.85 0.95
N SER A 185 5.23 -8.66 -0.06
CA SER A 185 4.33 -9.82 0.10
C SER A 185 4.99 -11.02 0.78
N THR A 186 6.30 -11.01 1.02
CA THR A 186 7.03 -12.12 1.66
C THR A 186 6.62 -12.32 3.12
N ASP A 187 6.65 -13.58 3.58
CA ASP A 187 6.43 -13.96 4.98
C ASP A 187 7.75 -14.05 5.78
N ASN A 188 8.88 -13.67 5.18
CA ASN A 188 10.17 -13.69 5.86
C ASN A 188 10.43 -12.36 6.61
N PRO A 189 10.41 -12.34 7.96
CA PRO A 189 10.59 -11.12 8.73
C PRO A 189 12.00 -10.52 8.58
N ASN A 190 13.03 -11.34 8.32
CA ASN A 190 14.38 -10.84 8.12
C ASN A 190 14.49 -10.08 6.79
N THR A 191 13.90 -10.61 5.72
CA THR A 191 13.85 -9.93 4.42
C THR A 191 13.17 -8.57 4.53
N LEU A 192 11.99 -8.52 5.17
CA LEU A 192 11.23 -7.28 5.36
C LEU A 192 11.99 -6.25 6.22
N ARG A 193 12.71 -6.70 7.26
CA ARG A 193 13.54 -5.82 8.08
C ARG A 193 14.66 -5.18 7.26
N VAL A 194 15.34 -5.97 6.43
CA VAL A 194 16.41 -5.47 5.56
C VAL A 194 15.86 -4.47 4.55
N ILE A 195 14.74 -4.78 3.87
CA ILE A 195 14.09 -3.85 2.93
C ILE A 195 13.70 -2.55 3.62
N ARG A 196 13.08 -2.64 4.80
CA ARG A 196 12.66 -1.48 5.57
C ARG A 196 13.82 -0.55 5.89
N GLU A 197 14.90 -1.10 6.45
CA GLU A 197 16.09 -0.35 6.84
C GLU A 197 16.78 0.26 5.61
N ALA A 198 16.83 -0.48 4.50
CA ALA A 198 17.39 0.00 3.23
C ALA A 198 16.63 1.18 2.63
N ALA A 199 15.30 1.13 2.72
CA ALA A 199 14.41 2.10 2.15
C ALA A 199 14.19 3.33 3.05
N GLN A 200 14.51 3.26 4.34
CA GLN A 200 14.03 4.21 5.36
C GLN A 200 14.44 5.68 5.10
N SER A 201 15.57 5.93 4.46
CA SER A 201 16.08 7.29 4.25
C SER A 201 15.66 7.92 2.92
N ALA A 202 15.22 7.13 1.94
CA ALA A 202 15.03 7.59 0.56
C ALA A 202 13.70 7.15 -0.08
N TYR A 203 13.06 6.10 0.44
CA TYR A 203 11.94 5.42 -0.21
C TYR A 203 10.81 5.11 0.79
N ASP A 204 10.12 6.16 1.23
CA ASP A 204 9.07 6.09 2.26
C ASP A 204 8.03 4.99 1.99
N ASN A 205 7.48 4.92 0.78
CA ASN A 205 6.45 3.94 0.44
C ASN A 205 6.94 2.50 0.64
N LEU A 206 8.16 2.19 0.18
CA LEU A 206 8.75 0.86 0.31
C LEU A 206 9.10 0.54 1.78
N SER A 207 9.66 1.51 2.51
CA SER A 207 9.99 1.34 3.93
C SER A 207 8.76 1.16 4.82
N GLN A 208 7.71 1.93 4.56
CA GLN A 208 6.47 1.85 5.33
C GLN A 208 5.71 0.56 5.02
N ALA A 209 5.58 0.16 3.74
CA ALA A 209 4.92 -1.08 3.36
C ALA A 209 5.62 -2.32 3.94
N SER A 210 6.95 -2.43 3.77
CA SER A 210 7.75 -3.52 4.35
C SER A 210 7.66 -3.53 5.87
N GLY A 211 7.71 -2.35 6.48
CA GLY A 211 7.56 -2.18 7.91
C GLY A 211 6.19 -2.62 8.42
N GLN A 212 5.10 -2.27 7.73
CA GLN A 212 3.73 -2.65 8.10
C GLN A 212 3.53 -4.17 8.01
N ARG A 213 4.01 -4.80 6.93
CA ARG A 213 4.00 -6.28 6.82
C ARG A 213 4.79 -6.94 7.94
N LEU A 214 6.02 -6.47 8.20
CA LEU A 214 6.87 -6.99 9.27
C LEU A 214 6.17 -6.95 10.62
N HIS A 215 5.50 -5.84 10.92
CA HIS A 215 4.75 -5.66 12.16
C HIS A 215 3.60 -6.66 12.26
N SER A 216 2.83 -6.85 11.18
CA SER A 216 1.76 -7.85 11.18
C SER A 216 2.29 -9.26 11.47
N LEU A 217 3.43 -9.65 10.88
CA LEU A 217 4.04 -10.96 11.16
C LEU A 217 4.52 -11.07 12.61
N MET A 218 5.09 -10.01 13.17
CA MET A 218 5.51 -9.98 14.58
C MET A 218 4.34 -10.11 15.55
N LEU A 219 3.20 -9.47 15.25
CA LEU A 219 1.98 -9.59 16.04
C LEU A 219 1.41 -11.01 15.98
N GLN A 220 1.43 -11.66 14.81
CA GLN A 220 1.01 -13.06 14.66
C GLN A 220 1.90 -14.01 15.47
N ALA A 221 3.22 -13.83 15.38
CA ALA A 221 4.18 -14.66 16.11
C ALA A 221 4.04 -14.53 17.64
N SER A 222 3.71 -13.33 18.14
CA SER A 222 3.59 -13.06 19.58
C SER A 222 2.37 -13.73 20.23
N ARG A 223 1.44 -14.28 19.45
CA ARG A 223 0.24 -14.97 19.95
C ARG A 223 0.42 -16.49 20.05
N LEU A 224 1.55 -17.03 19.64
CA LEU A 224 1.83 -18.45 19.75
C LEU A 224 2.14 -18.83 21.22
N PRO A 225 1.55 -19.92 21.75
CA PRO A 225 1.80 -20.35 23.13
C PRO A 225 3.30 -20.58 23.39
N GLY A 226 3.83 -19.97 24.45
CA GLY A 226 5.23 -20.14 24.87
C GLY A 226 6.23 -19.11 24.32
N VAL A 227 5.79 -18.17 23.47
CA VAL A 227 6.65 -17.09 22.95
C VAL A 227 6.46 -15.81 23.79
N GLN A 228 7.38 -15.52 24.71
CA GLN A 228 7.44 -14.23 25.42
C GLN A 228 8.12 -13.17 24.54
N THR A 229 7.45 -12.65 23.52
CA THR A 229 7.98 -11.54 22.72
C THR A 229 7.46 -10.18 23.15
N ARG A 230 8.36 -9.20 23.25
CA ARG A 230 8.10 -7.80 23.66
C ARG A 230 7.59 -6.90 22.52
N TYR A 231 7.02 -7.45 21.44
CA TYR A 231 6.63 -6.64 20.29
C TYR A 231 5.27 -5.98 20.52
N GLY A 232 5.34 -4.72 20.98
CA GLY A 232 4.27 -3.72 20.92
C GLY A 232 2.86 -4.24 21.24
N THR A 233 2.61 -4.61 22.50
CA THR A 233 1.24 -4.80 22.97
C THR A 233 0.55 -3.44 23.01
N ALA A 234 -0.68 -3.38 22.48
CA ALA A 234 -1.50 -2.19 22.66
C ALA A 234 -1.94 -2.12 24.13
N PRO A 235 -2.02 -0.93 24.75
CA PRO A 235 -2.46 -0.84 26.13
C PRO A 235 -3.97 -1.12 26.23
N LEU A 236 -4.36 -1.94 27.20
CA LEU A 236 -5.74 -2.02 27.69
C LEU A 236 -5.99 -0.79 28.58
N ILE A 237 -6.84 0.11 28.09
CA ILE A 237 -7.22 1.34 28.77
C ILE A 237 -8.46 1.06 29.64
N PRO A 238 -8.40 1.33 30.96
CA PRO A 238 -9.57 1.15 31.83
C PRO A 238 -10.72 2.07 31.39
N MET A 239 -11.94 1.55 31.35
CA MET A 239 -13.13 2.35 31.02
C MET A 239 -13.30 3.57 31.92
N SER A 240 -12.91 3.47 33.20
CA SER A 240 -12.93 4.58 34.16
C SER A 240 -12.02 5.76 33.80
N SER A 241 -11.04 5.56 32.91
CA SER A 241 -10.14 6.61 32.44
C SER A 241 -10.71 7.43 31.28
N ILE A 242 -11.85 7.00 30.72
CA ILE A 242 -12.43 7.57 29.51
C ILE A 242 -13.72 8.31 29.89
N ASN A 243 -13.74 9.61 29.65
CA ASN A 243 -14.95 10.41 29.80
C ASN A 243 -15.70 10.47 28.47
N ILE A 244 -16.78 9.69 28.31
CA ILE A 244 -17.61 9.69 27.10
C ILE A 244 -18.54 10.89 27.13
N LEU A 245 -18.48 11.73 26.09
CA LEU A 245 -19.20 13.01 26.06
C LEU A 245 -20.58 12.91 25.37
N SER A 246 -20.71 11.99 24.41
CA SER A 246 -21.97 11.73 23.70
C SER A 246 -22.32 10.24 23.82
N PRO A 247 -22.90 9.80 24.95
CA PRO A 247 -23.32 8.42 25.15
C PRO A 247 -24.55 8.15 24.28
N ASN A 248 -24.33 7.78 23.02
CA ASN A 248 -25.39 7.28 22.17
C ASN A 248 -25.36 5.75 22.24
N GLU A 249 -26.18 5.18 23.13
CA GLU A 249 -26.13 3.74 23.48
C GLU A 249 -26.26 2.82 22.26
N GLY A 250 -26.97 3.27 21.21
CA GLY A 250 -27.16 2.56 19.94
C GLY A 250 -26.03 2.72 18.91
N SER A 251 -25.13 3.67 19.10
CA SER A 251 -24.09 4.02 18.11
C SER A 251 -22.90 3.05 18.19
N SER A 252 -22.38 2.67 17.03
CA SER A 252 -21.11 1.94 16.91
C SER A 252 -19.90 2.83 17.22
N ARG A 253 -20.09 4.14 17.41
CA ARG A 253 -19.04 5.10 17.76
C ARG A 253 -19.46 6.05 18.88
N ALA A 254 -18.49 6.45 19.69
CA ALA A 254 -18.65 7.51 20.68
C ALA A 254 -17.44 8.44 20.67
N VAL A 255 -17.64 9.72 20.99
CA VAL A 255 -16.55 10.67 21.23
C VAL A 255 -16.38 10.85 22.72
N GLY A 256 -15.13 10.91 23.17
CA GLY A 256 -14.78 11.11 24.57
C GLY A 256 -13.45 11.81 24.74
N VAL A 257 -13.01 11.86 26.00
CA VAL A 257 -11.72 12.42 26.40
C VAL A 257 -10.98 11.40 27.24
N LEU A 258 -9.70 11.17 26.91
CA LEU A 258 -8.77 10.38 27.70
C LEU A 258 -7.70 11.30 28.26
N GLY A 259 -7.76 11.57 29.57
CA GLY A 259 -6.95 12.61 30.20
C GLY A 259 -7.32 13.99 29.66
N SER A 260 -6.47 14.57 28.80
CA SER A 260 -6.73 15.82 28.07
C SER A 260 -6.90 15.63 26.56
N ALA A 261 -6.73 14.42 26.04
CA ALA A 261 -6.74 14.16 24.60
C ALA A 261 -8.16 13.80 24.12
N PRO A 262 -8.65 14.42 23.03
CA PRO A 262 -9.91 14.02 22.40
C PRO A 262 -9.74 12.65 21.74
N VAL A 263 -10.69 11.76 21.98
CA VAL A 263 -10.65 10.39 21.46
C VAL A 263 -11.97 9.99 20.81
N LEU A 264 -11.85 9.16 19.77
CA LEU A 264 -12.96 8.47 19.14
C LEU A 264 -12.91 7.00 19.56
N LEU A 265 -14.03 6.50 20.06
CA LEU A 265 -14.22 5.11 20.42
C LEU A 265 -15.02 4.42 19.31
N GLU A 266 -14.55 3.25 18.89
CA GLU A 266 -15.28 2.36 18.00
C GLU A 266 -15.65 1.07 18.73
N TRP A 267 -16.95 0.83 18.87
CA TRP A 267 -17.48 -0.27 19.64
C TRP A 267 -17.76 -1.50 18.77
N ARG A 268 -17.36 -2.65 19.30
CA ARG A 268 -17.81 -3.96 18.85
C ARG A 268 -18.59 -4.62 19.97
N ARG A 269 -19.90 -4.76 19.79
CA ARG A 269 -20.73 -5.55 20.70
C ARG A 269 -20.42 -7.03 20.54
N HIS A 270 -20.39 -7.74 21.66
CA HIS A 270 -20.32 -9.18 21.72
C HIS A 270 -21.57 -9.70 22.43
N ASN A 271 -22.58 -10.09 21.66
CA ASN A 271 -23.83 -10.67 22.20
C ASN A 271 -23.60 -12.12 22.72
N CYS A 272 -22.47 -12.38 23.39
CA CYS A 272 -21.98 -13.72 23.69
C CYS A 272 -21.55 -13.83 25.15
N GLU A 273 -22.08 -14.85 25.83
CA GLU A 273 -21.78 -15.19 27.23
C GLU A 273 -20.52 -16.07 27.39
N SER A 274 -19.92 -16.56 26.28
CA SER A 274 -18.74 -17.44 26.36
C SER A 274 -17.45 -16.65 26.62
N LEU A 275 -16.79 -16.97 27.73
CA LEU A 275 -15.49 -16.40 28.12
C LEU A 275 -14.41 -16.61 27.06
N ASP A 276 -14.44 -17.72 26.31
CA ASP A 276 -13.48 -18.02 25.24
C ASP A 276 -13.66 -17.05 24.07
N THR A 277 -14.91 -16.73 23.72
CA THR A 277 -15.21 -15.76 22.65
C THR A 277 -14.76 -14.36 23.05
N VAL A 278 -15.04 -13.92 24.28
CA VAL A 278 -14.60 -12.60 24.78
C VAL A 278 -13.08 -12.52 24.78
N SER A 279 -12.39 -13.55 25.26
CA SER A 279 -10.92 -13.63 25.26
C SER A 279 -10.35 -13.55 23.84
N LEU A 280 -10.93 -14.26 22.88
CA LEU A 280 -10.56 -14.18 21.47
C LEU A 280 -10.76 -12.76 20.90
N LEU A 281 -11.86 -12.09 21.26
CA LEU A 281 -12.15 -10.73 20.80
C LEU A 281 -11.20 -9.69 21.40
N LEU A 282 -10.83 -9.82 22.67
CA LEU A 282 -9.84 -8.97 23.32
C LEU A 282 -8.46 -9.12 22.66
N ASN A 283 -8.02 -10.36 22.41
CA ASN A 283 -6.78 -10.63 21.69
C ASN A 283 -6.77 -10.03 20.27
N ARG A 284 -7.91 -10.06 19.58
CA ARG A 284 -8.07 -9.42 18.26
C ARG A 284 -8.00 -7.90 18.35
N ALA A 285 -8.68 -7.31 19.35
CA ALA A 285 -8.68 -5.87 19.57
C ALA A 285 -7.28 -5.35 19.93
N GLU A 286 -6.54 -6.05 20.79
CA GLU A 286 -5.15 -5.73 21.12
C GLU A 286 -4.28 -5.73 19.88
N GLY A 287 -4.32 -6.81 19.10
CA GLY A 287 -3.55 -6.95 17.87
C GLY A 287 -3.86 -5.87 16.83
N LEU A 288 -5.13 -5.55 16.68
CA LEU A 288 -5.59 -4.51 15.76
C LEU A 288 -5.17 -3.12 16.24
N ALA A 289 -5.30 -2.84 17.54
CA ALA A 289 -4.84 -1.60 18.13
C ALA A 289 -3.32 -1.44 17.98
N ALA A 290 -2.55 -2.51 18.14
CA ALA A 290 -1.10 -2.49 17.95
C ALA A 290 -0.72 -2.26 16.48
N LEU A 291 -1.49 -2.79 15.52
CA LEU A 291 -1.29 -2.50 14.09
C LEU A 291 -1.62 -1.04 13.76
N LEU A 292 -2.80 -0.58 14.18
CA LEU A 292 -3.32 0.76 13.87
C LEU A 292 -2.66 1.88 14.70
N GLY A 293 -1.94 1.55 15.76
CA GLY A 293 -1.18 2.50 16.58
C GLY A 293 0.24 2.75 16.09
N ARG A 294 0.72 2.01 15.09
CA ARG A 294 2.07 2.16 14.56
C ARG A 294 2.27 3.54 13.91
N THR A 295 3.39 4.18 14.22
CA THR A 295 3.82 5.44 13.62
C THR A 295 5.27 5.34 13.10
N PRO A 296 5.64 6.08 12.03
CA PRO A 296 4.74 6.83 11.14
C PRO A 296 3.89 5.89 10.27
N LYS A 297 2.70 6.34 9.90
CA LYS A 297 1.83 5.66 8.93
C LYS A 297 2.05 6.22 7.52
N PRO A 298 1.82 5.42 6.47
CA PRO A 298 1.63 5.96 5.15
C PRO A 298 0.55 7.02 5.14
N ARG A 299 0.83 8.16 4.50
CA ARG A 299 -0.17 9.24 4.32
C ARG A 299 -1.40 8.72 3.58
N SER A 300 -1.22 7.75 2.68
CA SER A 300 -2.28 7.07 1.95
C SER A 300 -3.14 6.13 2.80
N PHE A 301 -2.70 5.73 4.00
CA PHE A 301 -3.45 4.81 4.84
C PHE A 301 -4.69 5.47 5.46
N ARG A 302 -4.61 6.77 5.78
CA ARG A 302 -5.72 7.59 6.31
C ARG A 302 -6.49 6.93 7.46
N VAL A 303 -5.77 6.36 8.43
CA VAL A 303 -6.37 5.81 9.66
C VAL A 303 -5.87 6.59 10.86
N LEU A 304 -6.78 6.98 11.75
CA LEU A 304 -6.47 7.66 13.01
C LEU A 304 -5.48 6.85 13.86
N ASP A 305 -4.72 7.52 14.72
CA ASP A 305 -3.78 6.87 15.65
C ASP A 305 -4.54 6.10 16.72
N CYS A 306 -4.53 4.77 16.62
CA CYS A 306 -5.06 3.92 17.67
C CYS A 306 -4.11 3.93 18.86
N ILE A 307 -4.60 4.38 20.01
CA ILE A 307 -3.79 4.53 21.22
C ILE A 307 -4.00 3.39 22.21
N GLY A 308 -4.98 2.52 21.97
CA GLY A 308 -5.28 1.36 22.81
C GLY A 308 -6.66 0.79 22.55
N TYR A 309 -7.08 -0.10 23.44
CA TYR A 309 -8.41 -0.72 23.42
C TYR A 309 -8.97 -0.77 24.83
N CYS A 310 -10.27 -0.98 24.98
CA CYS A 310 -10.97 -1.07 26.26
C CYS A 310 -12.03 -2.17 26.24
N HIS A 311 -12.40 -2.64 27.43
CA HIS A 311 -13.47 -3.61 27.63
C HIS A 311 -14.55 -2.97 28.51
N ASP A 312 -15.76 -2.86 27.97
CA ASP A 312 -16.95 -2.43 28.70
C ASP A 312 -17.81 -3.66 28.97
N GLU A 313 -17.57 -4.26 30.14
CA GLU A 313 -18.29 -5.46 30.61
C GLU A 313 -19.78 -5.19 30.78
N ALA A 314 -20.16 -4.01 31.26
CA ALA A 314 -21.55 -3.65 31.49
C ALA A 314 -22.33 -3.50 30.17
N GLY A 315 -21.68 -3.00 29.13
CA GLY A 315 -22.25 -2.84 27.79
C GLY A 315 -22.02 -4.03 26.84
N GLU A 316 -21.42 -5.12 27.32
CA GLU A 316 -21.00 -6.30 26.53
C GLU A 316 -20.29 -5.91 25.22
N ARG A 317 -19.30 -5.03 25.32
CA ARG A 317 -18.61 -4.47 24.15
C ARG A 317 -17.13 -4.24 24.38
N ILE A 318 -16.38 -4.33 23.29
CA ILE A 318 -14.95 -4.02 23.23
C ILE A 318 -14.77 -2.79 22.35
N GLY A 319 -13.99 -1.83 22.81
CA GLY A 319 -13.76 -0.56 22.14
C GLY A 319 -12.33 -0.40 21.65
N LEU A 320 -12.15 0.03 20.40
CA LEU A 320 -10.88 0.60 19.93
C LEU A 320 -10.86 2.09 20.20
N ILE A 321 -9.71 2.63 20.61
CA ILE A 321 -9.59 4.04 21.02
C ILE A 321 -8.62 4.74 20.08
N PHE A 322 -9.13 5.72 19.35
CA PHE A 322 -8.37 6.50 18.39
C PHE A 322 -8.19 7.93 18.87
N ARG A 323 -6.98 8.47 18.73
CA ARG A 323 -6.71 9.90 18.97
C ARG A 323 -7.30 10.72 17.82
N LEU A 324 -8.13 11.71 18.16
CA LEU A 324 -8.62 12.69 17.20
C LEU A 324 -7.57 13.81 17.05
N PRO A 325 -7.31 14.32 15.82
CA PRO A 325 -6.40 15.45 15.62
C PRO A 325 -6.89 16.71 16.34
N ASP A 326 -5.97 17.46 16.95
CA ASP A 326 -6.29 18.71 17.69
C ASP A 326 -7.01 19.75 16.83
N GLN A 327 -6.79 19.70 15.51
CA GLN A 327 -7.41 20.58 14.51
C GLN A 327 -8.92 20.36 14.36
N MET A 328 -9.47 19.22 14.83
CA MET A 328 -10.91 18.92 14.79
C MET A 328 -11.74 19.68 15.84
N GLY A 329 -11.23 20.80 16.37
CA GLY A 329 -11.99 21.83 17.08
C GLY A 329 -13.12 21.30 17.98
N GLY A 330 -12.77 20.73 19.13
CA GLY A 330 -13.71 20.40 20.21
C GLY A 330 -14.97 19.63 19.82
N ILE A 331 -14.91 18.29 19.76
CA ILE A 331 -15.90 17.26 20.16
C ILE A 331 -17.36 17.32 19.60
N SER A 332 -17.83 18.44 19.06
CA SER A 332 -19.19 18.60 18.60
C SER A 332 -19.28 18.22 17.12
N GLU A 333 -19.55 16.93 16.90
CA GLU A 333 -19.97 16.28 15.64
C GLU A 333 -18.87 16.02 14.60
N THR A 334 -18.34 14.79 14.64
CA THR A 334 -17.62 14.22 13.49
C THR A 334 -18.60 13.99 12.35
N MET A 335 -18.42 14.67 11.22
CA MET A 335 -19.24 14.45 10.04
C MET A 335 -18.74 13.22 9.28
N THR A 336 -19.66 12.38 8.80
CA THR A 336 -19.34 11.25 7.94
C THR A 336 -19.62 11.55 6.48
N LEU A 337 -19.01 10.78 5.57
CA LEU A 337 -19.38 10.82 4.15
C LEU A 337 -20.87 10.53 3.96
N ARG A 338 -21.47 9.64 4.75
CA ARG A 338 -22.91 9.37 4.71
C ARG A 338 -23.75 10.62 4.98
N ASP A 339 -23.41 11.37 6.02
CA ASP A 339 -24.12 12.60 6.40
C ASP A 339 -24.08 13.63 5.27
N LEU A 340 -22.93 13.76 4.60
CA LEU A 340 -22.78 14.63 3.43
C LEU A 340 -23.62 14.19 2.24
N LEU A 341 -23.67 12.89 1.96
CA LEU A 341 -24.44 12.33 0.86
C LEU A 341 -25.94 12.52 1.08
N GLN A 342 -26.41 12.42 2.33
CA GLN A 342 -27.82 12.65 2.69
C GLN A 342 -28.18 14.14 2.66
N SER A 343 -27.27 15.02 3.10
CA SER A 343 -27.52 16.47 3.28
C SER A 343 -27.43 17.32 2.00
N ARG A 344 -27.56 16.70 0.81
CA ARG A 344 -27.31 17.27 -0.54
C ARG A 344 -27.99 18.62 -0.83
N ARG A 345 -29.01 19.00 -0.06
CA ARG A 345 -29.84 20.20 -0.28
C ARG A 345 -29.98 21.14 0.93
N GLN A 346 -29.47 20.76 2.10
CA GLN A 346 -29.80 21.43 3.37
C GLN A 346 -28.56 21.87 4.17
N SER A 347 -27.36 21.47 3.75
CA SER A 347 -26.13 21.85 4.44
C SER A 347 -25.49 23.10 3.83
N ALA A 348 -24.89 23.95 4.67
CA ALA A 348 -24.04 25.07 4.24
C ALA A 348 -22.70 24.62 3.62
N VAL A 349 -22.52 23.31 3.40
CA VAL A 349 -21.31 22.68 2.88
C VAL A 349 -21.34 22.73 1.35
N PRO A 350 -20.30 23.27 0.69
CA PRO A 350 -20.25 23.33 -0.75
C PRO A 350 -20.19 21.92 -1.36
N LEU A 351 -20.81 21.70 -2.51
CA LEU A 351 -20.67 20.44 -3.24
C LEU A 351 -19.21 20.23 -3.66
N PRO A 352 -18.68 18.99 -3.59
CA PRO A 352 -17.31 18.72 -3.99
C PRO A 352 -17.15 18.86 -5.51
N THR A 353 -16.00 19.38 -5.93
CA THR A 353 -15.57 19.32 -7.33
C THR A 353 -15.35 17.86 -7.77
N LEU A 354 -15.28 17.65 -9.08
CA LEU A 354 -14.97 16.34 -9.64
C LEU A 354 -13.58 15.84 -9.17
N HIS A 355 -12.57 16.70 -9.25
CA HIS A 355 -11.24 16.49 -8.67
C HIS A 355 -11.31 16.00 -7.21
N ASN A 356 -12.09 16.66 -6.34
CA ASN A 356 -12.21 16.27 -4.93
C ASN A 356 -12.86 14.88 -4.76
N ARG A 357 -13.85 14.55 -5.59
CA ARG A 357 -14.49 13.22 -5.58
C ARG A 357 -13.53 12.12 -6.02
N LEU A 358 -12.75 12.36 -7.07
CA LEU A 358 -11.73 11.43 -7.54
C LEU A 358 -10.61 11.24 -6.53
N ARG A 359 -10.16 12.32 -5.90
CA ARG A 359 -9.14 12.26 -4.84
C ARG A 359 -9.65 11.50 -3.61
N LEU A 360 -10.92 11.71 -3.22
CA LEU A 360 -11.56 10.94 -2.16
C LEU A 360 -11.58 9.44 -2.48
N ALA A 361 -12.05 9.07 -3.68
CA ALA A 361 -12.08 7.70 -4.15
C ALA A 361 -10.70 7.04 -4.20
N SER A 362 -9.70 7.71 -4.78
CA SER A 362 -8.33 7.22 -4.86
C SER A 362 -7.74 6.98 -3.45
N THR A 363 -8.01 7.91 -2.53
CA THR A 363 -7.51 7.80 -1.15
C THR A 363 -8.13 6.61 -0.42
N LEU A 364 -9.44 6.38 -0.58
CA LEU A 364 -10.14 5.25 0.02
C LEU A 364 -9.68 3.90 -0.57
N ALA A 365 -9.49 3.84 -1.90
CA ALA A 365 -8.99 2.64 -2.56
C ALA A 365 -7.55 2.30 -2.12
N ASN A 366 -6.67 3.31 -2.01
CA ASN A 366 -5.33 3.15 -1.47
C ASN A 366 -5.35 2.71 0.00
N GLY A 367 -6.21 3.30 0.84
CA GLY A 367 -6.34 2.92 2.24
C GLY A 367 -6.74 1.46 2.42
N LEU A 368 -7.71 0.99 1.63
CA LEU A 368 -8.12 -0.42 1.65
C LEU A 368 -7.00 -1.35 1.16
N LEU A 369 -6.29 -0.99 0.08
CA LEU A 369 -5.14 -1.74 -0.41
C LEU A 369 -4.05 -1.89 0.67
N GLN A 370 -3.73 -0.82 1.40
CA GLN A 370 -2.75 -0.86 2.49
C GLN A 370 -3.21 -1.77 3.64
N PHE A 371 -4.51 -1.77 3.94
CA PHE A 371 -5.06 -2.65 4.97
C PHE A 371 -4.97 -4.13 4.58
N HIS A 372 -5.26 -4.44 3.32
CA HIS A 372 -5.11 -5.79 2.76
C HIS A 372 -3.65 -6.22 2.60
N ALA A 373 -2.74 -5.29 2.31
CA ALA A 373 -1.29 -5.55 2.30
C ALA A 373 -0.77 -5.95 3.69
N ALA A 374 -1.40 -5.45 4.76
CA ALA A 374 -1.14 -5.91 6.11
C ALA A 374 -1.75 -7.29 6.44
N LYS A 375 -2.50 -7.92 5.51
CA LYS A 375 -3.28 -9.16 5.74
C LYS A 375 -4.38 -9.00 6.79
N TRP A 376 -5.10 -7.88 6.74
CA TRP A 376 -6.29 -7.64 7.54
C TRP A 376 -7.51 -7.39 6.64
N LEU A 377 -8.67 -7.79 7.14
CA LEU A 377 -9.98 -7.64 6.50
C LEU A 377 -10.78 -6.59 7.26
N HIS A 378 -11.33 -5.60 6.57
CA HIS A 378 -12.00 -4.46 7.18
C HIS A 378 -13.36 -4.84 7.75
N ARG A 379 -14.17 -5.56 6.98
CA ARG A 379 -15.49 -6.14 7.29
C ARG A 379 -16.64 -5.16 7.49
N ASN A 380 -16.37 -3.88 7.72
CA ASN A 380 -17.40 -2.85 7.80
C ASN A 380 -17.04 -1.59 6.98
N PHE A 381 -16.61 -1.74 5.73
CA PHE A 381 -16.24 -0.60 4.91
C PHE A 381 -17.50 0.05 4.31
N ASN A 382 -17.84 1.27 4.70
CA ASN A 382 -19.03 1.97 4.20
C ASN A 382 -18.88 3.50 4.36
N SER A 383 -19.80 4.29 3.78
CA SER A 383 -19.70 5.76 3.85
C SER A 383 -19.99 6.35 5.23
N ALA A 384 -20.68 5.64 6.12
CA ALA A 384 -20.80 6.06 7.52
C ALA A 384 -19.48 5.86 8.28
N ASN A 385 -18.57 5.03 7.76
CA ASN A 385 -17.25 4.72 8.32
C ASN A 385 -16.11 5.49 7.62
N VAL A 386 -16.43 6.60 6.95
CA VAL A 386 -15.48 7.57 6.43
C VAL A 386 -15.75 8.91 7.13
N ILE A 387 -14.85 9.31 8.02
CA ILE A 387 -14.95 10.57 8.77
C ILE A 387 -14.30 11.69 7.97
N ILE A 388 -14.96 12.84 7.93
CA ILE A 388 -14.48 14.06 7.28
C ILE A 388 -14.34 15.13 8.36
N PRO A 389 -13.10 15.56 8.67
CA PRO A 389 -12.85 16.62 9.63
C PRO A 389 -13.51 17.93 9.21
N CYS A 390 -14.32 18.48 10.10
CA CYS A 390 -14.96 19.77 9.90
C CYS A 390 -14.05 20.89 10.43
N THR A 391 -12.86 21.07 9.84
CA THR A 391 -11.84 22.02 10.33
C THR A 391 -12.10 23.46 9.91
N SER A 392 -12.94 23.69 8.89
CA SER A 392 -13.52 24.98 8.55
C SER A 392 -14.66 24.76 7.55
N GLN A 393 -15.89 25.11 7.91
CA GLN A 393 -17.14 24.77 7.18
C GLN A 393 -17.23 25.29 5.72
N HIS A 394 -16.18 25.91 5.16
CA HIS A 394 -16.26 26.67 3.92
C HIS A 394 -15.12 26.45 2.91
N SER A 395 -14.20 25.51 3.14
CA SER A 395 -13.15 25.20 2.17
C SER A 395 -13.46 23.92 1.38
N GLN A 396 -13.20 23.96 0.07
CA GLN A 396 -13.18 22.74 -0.78
C GLN A 396 -12.10 21.75 -0.31
N ASP A 397 -11.15 22.19 0.51
CA ASP A 397 -10.08 21.35 1.05
C ASP A 397 -10.53 20.40 2.17
N MET A 398 -11.78 20.51 2.67
CA MET A 398 -12.28 19.60 3.72
C MET A 398 -12.24 18.12 3.30
N TYR A 399 -12.33 17.83 2.00
CA TYR A 399 -12.31 16.47 1.47
C TYR A 399 -10.91 15.85 1.44
N LEU A 400 -9.87 16.60 1.83
CA LEU A 400 -8.47 16.19 1.77
C LEU A 400 -7.98 15.46 3.00
N ASP A 401 -8.70 15.56 4.12
CA ASP A 401 -8.30 15.01 5.42
C ASP A 401 -9.25 13.94 5.94
N GLN A 402 -9.78 13.09 5.06
CA GLN A 402 -10.64 11.99 5.46
C GLN A 402 -9.89 10.94 6.29
N TYR A 403 -10.64 10.27 7.17
CA TYR A 403 -10.18 9.11 7.91
C TYR A 403 -11.10 7.92 7.69
N ILE A 404 -10.51 6.76 7.41
CA ILE A 404 -11.19 5.46 7.39
C ILE A 404 -11.34 5.01 8.84
N CYS A 405 -12.53 4.50 9.15
CA CYS A 405 -13.00 4.08 10.46
C CYS A 405 -13.79 2.76 10.31
N GLY A 406 -14.35 2.23 11.40
CA GLY A 406 -15.18 1.01 11.37
C GLY A 406 -14.40 -0.29 11.54
N PHE A 407 -13.30 -0.24 12.29
CA PHE A 407 -12.38 -1.35 12.51
C PHE A 407 -12.86 -2.35 13.58
N GLY A 408 -13.94 -2.05 14.32
CA GLY A 408 -14.42 -2.91 15.42
C GLY A 408 -14.67 -4.38 15.02
N TYR A 409 -15.04 -4.64 13.76
CA TYR A 409 -15.25 -6.00 13.25
C TYR A 409 -14.08 -6.57 12.46
N SER A 410 -13.01 -5.80 12.25
CA SER A 410 -11.85 -6.21 11.48
C SER A 410 -11.15 -7.42 12.09
N ARG A 411 -10.46 -8.17 11.24
CA ARG A 411 -9.73 -9.38 11.64
C ARG A 411 -8.59 -9.66 10.67
N GLU A 412 -7.65 -10.48 11.10
CA GLU A 412 -6.61 -11.01 10.22
C GLU A 412 -7.19 -11.94 9.15
N GLU A 413 -6.59 -11.86 7.96
CA GLU A 413 -6.78 -12.78 6.85
C GLU A 413 -6.00 -14.06 7.14
N SER A 414 -6.64 -15.03 7.79
CA SER A 414 -6.11 -16.37 8.01
C SER A 414 -7.19 -17.43 7.73
N PRO A 415 -6.84 -18.56 7.08
CA PRO A 415 -7.76 -19.69 6.88
C PRO A 415 -8.28 -20.27 8.20
N GLU A 416 -7.48 -20.20 9.27
CA GLU A 416 -7.78 -20.74 10.59
C GLU A 416 -8.58 -19.75 11.46
N ALA A 417 -8.65 -18.48 11.06
CA ALA A 417 -9.31 -17.45 11.85
C ALA A 417 -10.84 -17.61 11.81
N LEU A 418 -11.42 -17.90 12.98
CA LEU A 418 -12.87 -17.99 13.19
C LEU A 418 -13.60 -16.71 12.73
N SER A 419 -14.46 -16.84 11.73
CA SER A 419 -15.34 -15.75 11.27
C SER A 419 -16.55 -15.66 12.19
N LEU A 420 -16.52 -14.70 13.12
CA LEU A 420 -17.66 -14.44 14.00
C LEU A 420 -18.72 -13.60 13.28
N PRO A 421 -20.02 -13.82 13.57
CA PRO A 421 -21.10 -13.01 13.03
C PRO A 421 -20.88 -11.51 13.31
N VAL A 422 -21.31 -10.67 12.36
CA VAL A 422 -21.35 -9.21 12.54
C VAL A 422 -22.80 -8.86 12.87
N SER A 423 -23.01 -8.01 13.88
CA SER A 423 -24.32 -7.37 14.06
C SER A 423 -24.41 -6.26 13.02
N ILE A 424 -25.23 -6.46 12.00
CA ILE A 424 -25.32 -5.59 10.82
C ILE A 424 -26.62 -4.82 10.93
N SER A 425 -26.54 -3.50 10.89
CA SER A 425 -27.72 -2.66 10.82
C SER A 425 -28.36 -2.72 9.41
N PRO A 426 -29.67 -2.45 9.27
CA PRO A 426 -30.31 -2.41 7.95
C PRO A 426 -29.62 -1.46 6.95
N GLU A 427 -29.01 -0.38 7.44
CA GLU A 427 -28.30 0.63 6.66
C GLU A 427 -26.93 0.15 6.14
N GLU A 428 -26.33 -0.84 6.80
CA GLU A 428 -25.05 -1.46 6.42
C GLU A 428 -25.24 -2.64 5.45
N LEU A 429 -26.45 -3.22 5.40
CA LEU A 429 -26.77 -4.37 4.55
C LEU A 429 -26.41 -4.15 3.06
N PRO A 430 -26.63 -2.97 2.44
CA PRO A 430 -26.26 -2.73 1.05
C PRO A 430 -24.78 -2.84 0.72
N TYR A 431 -23.89 -2.70 1.72
CA TYR A 431 -22.44 -2.81 1.54
C TYR A 431 -21.96 -4.25 1.59
N GLN A 432 -22.81 -5.19 1.98
CA GLN A 432 -22.43 -6.59 2.07
C GLN A 432 -22.46 -7.26 0.71
N HIS A 433 -21.41 -8.04 0.43
CA HIS A 433 -21.39 -8.86 -0.76
C HIS A 433 -22.58 -9.83 -0.79
N PRO A 434 -23.28 -10.00 -1.93
CA PRO A 434 -24.46 -10.86 -2.02
C PRO A 434 -24.25 -12.31 -1.55
N ASP A 435 -23.04 -12.85 -1.72
CA ASP A 435 -22.72 -14.21 -1.28
C ASP A 435 -22.72 -14.36 0.25
N ILE A 436 -22.23 -13.35 1.00
CA ILE A 436 -22.32 -13.36 2.47
C ILE A 436 -23.77 -13.25 2.90
N ALA A 437 -24.53 -12.35 2.28
CA ALA A 437 -25.93 -12.16 2.61
C ALA A 437 -26.76 -13.43 2.38
N SER A 438 -26.37 -14.24 1.38
CA SER A 438 -27.03 -15.51 1.05
C SER A 438 -26.51 -16.68 1.89
N ASN A 439 -25.23 -16.67 2.28
CA ASN A 439 -24.59 -17.71 3.08
C ASN A 439 -23.69 -17.11 4.19
N PRO A 440 -24.26 -16.77 5.36
CA PRO A 440 -23.50 -16.19 6.47
C PRO A 440 -22.43 -17.13 7.06
N ARG A 441 -22.45 -18.43 6.72
CA ARG A 441 -21.46 -19.42 7.16
C ARG A 441 -20.20 -19.42 6.29
N GLN A 442 -20.22 -18.74 5.15
CA GLN A 442 -19.05 -18.59 4.31
C GLN A 442 -18.00 -17.71 5.02
N GLY A 443 -16.74 -18.14 4.99
CA GLY A 443 -15.64 -17.35 5.51
C GLY A 443 -15.51 -16.01 4.78
N TYR A 444 -15.28 -14.92 5.52
CA TYR A 444 -15.09 -13.59 4.94
C TYR A 444 -13.73 -13.49 4.23
N ASN A 445 -13.67 -12.90 3.03
CA ASN A 445 -12.44 -12.70 2.24
C ASN A 445 -12.28 -11.23 1.76
N THR A 446 -11.14 -10.92 1.14
CA THR A 446 -10.79 -9.58 0.63
C THR A 446 -11.73 -9.06 -0.46
N SER A 447 -12.27 -9.93 -1.33
CA SER A 447 -13.23 -9.55 -2.38
C SER A 447 -14.51 -8.95 -1.81
N PHE A 448 -14.88 -9.31 -0.59
CA PHE A 448 -16.05 -8.74 0.08
C PHE A 448 -15.83 -7.31 0.54
N ASP A 449 -14.64 -6.97 1.04
CA ASP A 449 -14.28 -5.58 1.32
C ASP A 449 -14.23 -4.75 0.03
N ALA A 450 -13.71 -5.34 -1.06
CA ALA A 450 -13.66 -4.68 -2.36
C ALA A 450 -15.06 -4.37 -2.91
N TYR A 451 -16.03 -5.26 -2.72
CA TYR A 451 -17.43 -4.97 -3.05
C TYR A 451 -17.95 -3.77 -2.28
N SER A 452 -17.71 -3.74 -0.96
CA SER A 452 -18.13 -2.62 -0.11
C SER A 452 -17.50 -1.30 -0.56
N LEU A 453 -16.23 -1.31 -0.98
CA LEU A 453 -15.58 -0.15 -1.62
C LEU A 453 -16.29 0.24 -2.92
N GLY A 454 -16.67 -0.72 -3.77
CA GLY A 454 -17.40 -0.46 -5.02
C GLY A 454 -18.72 0.28 -4.79
N ILE A 455 -19.44 -0.06 -3.72
CA ILE A 455 -20.65 0.66 -3.30
C ILE A 455 -20.30 2.10 -2.90
N VAL A 456 -19.27 2.30 -2.08
CA VAL A 456 -18.82 3.65 -1.67
C VAL A 456 -18.36 4.48 -2.88
N LEU A 457 -17.67 3.89 -3.86
CA LEU A 457 -17.26 4.59 -5.08
C LEU A 457 -18.47 5.01 -5.94
N LEU A 458 -19.52 4.19 -5.99
CA LEU A 458 -20.78 4.55 -6.63
C LEU A 458 -21.44 5.73 -5.91
N GLU A 459 -21.49 5.69 -4.58
CA GLU A 459 -22.03 6.79 -3.77
C GLU A 459 -21.29 8.11 -4.03
N ILE A 460 -19.96 8.08 -4.06
CA ILE A 460 -19.11 9.25 -4.39
C ILE A 460 -19.39 9.74 -5.81
N GLY A 461 -19.45 8.83 -6.79
CA GLY A 461 -19.61 9.19 -8.19
C GLY A 461 -20.94 9.86 -8.53
N TYR A 462 -22.01 9.45 -7.85
CA TYR A 462 -23.32 10.09 -7.96
C TYR A 462 -23.58 11.18 -6.93
N TRP A 463 -22.72 11.27 -5.91
CA TRP A 463 -22.90 12.09 -4.71
C TRP A 463 -24.29 11.89 -4.06
N ARG A 464 -24.66 10.62 -3.89
CA ARG A 464 -25.95 10.17 -3.35
C ARG A 464 -25.78 8.89 -2.53
N PRO A 465 -26.58 8.68 -1.47
CA PRO A 465 -26.53 7.45 -0.69
C PRO A 465 -27.02 6.25 -1.50
N ILE A 466 -26.46 5.07 -1.21
CA ILE A 466 -26.77 3.80 -1.88
C ILE A 466 -28.27 3.49 -1.84
N ASP A 467 -28.95 3.82 -0.75
CA ASP A 467 -30.38 3.61 -0.52
C ASP A 467 -31.25 4.20 -1.63
N SER A 468 -30.80 5.29 -2.25
CA SER A 468 -31.51 5.95 -3.34
C SER A 468 -31.48 5.19 -4.67
N PHE A 469 -30.70 4.11 -4.75
CA PHE A 469 -30.57 3.24 -5.91
C PHE A 469 -31.20 1.87 -5.71
N LEU A 470 -31.52 1.46 -4.48
CA LEU A 470 -32.00 0.09 -4.20
C LEU A 470 -33.51 -0.05 -4.41
N LYS A 471 -33.96 -1.29 -4.68
CA LYS A 471 -35.37 -1.67 -4.59
C LYS A 471 -35.56 -2.59 -3.39
N SER A 472 -36.54 -2.26 -2.54
CA SER A 472 -36.85 -3.02 -1.33
C SER A 472 -37.34 -4.44 -1.61
N ASN A 473 -37.96 -4.68 -2.77
CA ASN A 473 -38.44 -6.00 -3.19
C ASN A 473 -37.36 -6.85 -3.90
N TYR A 474 -36.14 -6.34 -4.06
CA TYR A 474 -35.06 -7.04 -4.74
C TYR A 474 -34.11 -7.68 -3.73
N SER A 475 -33.62 -8.88 -4.02
CA SER A 475 -32.53 -9.50 -3.27
C SER A 475 -31.23 -8.69 -3.42
N PRO A 476 -30.24 -8.88 -2.52
CA PRO A 476 -28.93 -8.23 -2.65
C PRO A 476 -28.28 -8.46 -4.03
N LEU A 477 -28.37 -9.69 -4.55
CA LEU A 477 -27.87 -10.06 -5.87
C LEU A 477 -28.59 -9.30 -6.99
N GLN A 478 -29.93 -9.26 -6.93
CA GLN A 478 -30.74 -8.53 -7.92
C GLN A 478 -30.46 -7.03 -7.91
N ASN A 479 -30.28 -6.44 -6.73
CA ASN A 479 -29.90 -5.03 -6.60
C ASN A 479 -28.51 -4.77 -7.19
N ARG A 480 -27.51 -5.63 -6.92
CA ARG A 480 -26.20 -5.53 -7.56
C ARG A 480 -26.29 -5.58 -9.08
N ASP A 481 -26.99 -6.58 -9.63
CA ASP A 481 -27.10 -6.75 -11.08
C ASP A 481 -27.88 -5.61 -11.74
N ARG A 482 -28.75 -4.93 -10.97
CA ARG A 482 -29.42 -3.70 -11.40
C ARG A 482 -28.45 -2.52 -11.44
N LEU A 483 -27.58 -2.34 -10.42
CA LEU A 483 -26.54 -1.31 -10.42
C LEU A 483 -25.61 -1.46 -11.62
N LEU A 484 -25.16 -2.69 -11.90
CA LEU A 484 -24.32 -3.00 -13.05
C LEU A 484 -25.00 -2.61 -14.39
N ARG A 485 -26.29 -2.92 -14.54
CA ARG A 485 -27.02 -2.65 -15.80
C ARG A 485 -27.40 -1.20 -16.02
N HIS A 486 -27.67 -0.44 -14.96
CA HIS A 486 -28.25 0.90 -15.11
C HIS A 486 -27.33 2.04 -14.66
N GLN A 487 -26.50 1.84 -13.64
CA GLN A 487 -25.59 2.87 -13.13
C GLN A 487 -24.18 2.74 -13.71
N LEU A 488 -23.78 1.54 -14.13
CA LEU A 488 -22.44 1.21 -14.63
C LEU A 488 -22.44 0.78 -16.11
N SER A 489 -23.32 1.40 -16.89
CA SER A 489 -23.46 1.20 -18.34
C SER A 489 -23.24 2.50 -19.12
N GLY A 490 -22.42 3.41 -18.57
CA GLY A 490 -22.07 4.71 -19.15
C GLY A 490 -22.51 5.93 -18.34
N ASP A 491 -23.50 5.83 -17.45
CA ASP A 491 -23.96 6.98 -16.62
C ASP A 491 -22.91 7.38 -15.58
N LEU A 492 -22.22 6.42 -14.95
CA LEU A 492 -21.11 6.76 -14.05
C LEU A 492 -19.90 7.28 -14.83
N ALA A 493 -19.63 6.72 -16.02
CA ALA A 493 -18.55 7.17 -16.90
C ALA A 493 -18.77 8.61 -17.37
N HIS A 494 -20.01 9.01 -17.65
CA HIS A 494 -20.36 10.40 -17.95
C HIS A 494 -20.03 11.35 -16.79
N ARG A 495 -20.09 10.88 -15.54
CA ARG A 495 -19.90 11.70 -14.33
C ARG A 495 -18.49 11.72 -13.80
N MET A 496 -17.75 10.62 -13.94
CA MET A 496 -16.46 10.35 -13.28
C MET A 496 -15.36 9.88 -14.24
N GLY A 497 -15.67 9.74 -15.53
CA GLY A 497 -14.78 9.19 -16.53
C GLY A 497 -14.87 7.67 -16.66
N GLN A 498 -14.51 7.16 -17.84
CA GLN A 498 -14.62 5.74 -18.19
C GLN A 498 -13.81 4.84 -17.26
N LYS A 499 -12.56 5.23 -16.96
CA LYS A 499 -11.65 4.44 -16.12
C LYS A 499 -12.19 4.25 -14.68
N TYR A 500 -12.90 5.24 -14.16
CA TYR A 500 -13.56 5.17 -12.85
C TYR A 500 -14.73 4.19 -12.85
N GLU A 501 -15.56 4.23 -13.90
CA GLU A 501 -16.67 3.28 -14.05
C GLU A 501 -16.15 1.85 -14.19
N GLU A 502 -15.12 1.62 -15.01
CA GLU A 502 -14.51 0.30 -15.16
C GLU A 502 -13.97 -0.25 -13.84
N ALA A 503 -13.27 0.56 -13.05
CA ALA A 503 -12.79 0.17 -11.73
C ALA A 503 -13.96 -0.18 -10.78
N THR A 504 -15.01 0.63 -10.77
CA THR A 504 -16.21 0.40 -9.95
C THR A 504 -16.94 -0.89 -10.37
N THR A 505 -17.05 -1.14 -11.67
CA THR A 505 -17.61 -2.37 -12.22
C THR A 505 -16.82 -3.60 -11.78
N ARG A 506 -15.47 -3.56 -11.85
CA ARG A 506 -14.61 -4.66 -11.38
C ARG A 506 -14.78 -4.95 -9.89
N LEU A 507 -14.99 -3.92 -9.06
CA LEU A 507 -15.26 -4.09 -7.62
C LEU A 507 -16.60 -4.80 -7.39
N LEU A 508 -17.67 -4.39 -8.09
CA LEU A 508 -18.99 -4.97 -7.91
C LEU A 508 -19.16 -6.34 -8.58
N SER A 509 -18.40 -6.64 -9.64
CA SER A 509 -18.45 -7.94 -10.33
C SER A 509 -17.56 -9.01 -9.68
N GLY A 510 -16.77 -8.67 -8.66
CA GLY A 510 -15.84 -9.59 -8.00
C GLY A 510 -14.52 -9.81 -8.75
N CYS A 511 -14.18 -8.94 -9.71
CA CYS A 511 -12.97 -9.06 -10.54
C CYS A 511 -11.82 -8.16 -10.07
N ALA A 512 -11.93 -7.51 -8.91
CA ALA A 512 -10.96 -6.54 -8.41
C ALA A 512 -9.53 -7.12 -8.26
N TYR A 513 -9.42 -8.35 -7.74
CA TYR A 513 -8.13 -9.02 -7.49
C TYR A 513 -7.67 -9.93 -8.65
N GLY A 514 -8.38 -9.93 -9.78
CA GLY A 514 -8.15 -10.90 -10.86
C GLY A 514 -8.61 -12.32 -10.49
N ASP A 515 -8.12 -13.32 -11.22
CA ASP A 515 -8.48 -14.72 -11.00
C ASP A 515 -7.89 -15.28 -9.70
N GLN A 516 -8.63 -16.17 -9.02
CA GLN A 516 -8.26 -16.70 -7.70
C GLN A 516 -6.96 -17.52 -7.68
N SER A 517 -6.47 -17.98 -8.83
CA SER A 517 -5.29 -18.84 -8.97
C SER A 517 -3.95 -18.14 -8.71
N ASP A 518 -3.92 -16.80 -8.68
CA ASP A 518 -2.69 -16.01 -8.54
C ASP A 518 -2.63 -15.24 -7.21
N GLU A 519 -2.66 -15.99 -6.09
CA GLU A 519 -2.67 -15.43 -4.73
C GLU A 519 -1.51 -14.46 -4.45
N GLY A 520 -0.33 -14.74 -5.01
CA GLY A 520 0.87 -13.91 -4.83
C GLY A 520 0.75 -12.51 -5.45
N ASN A 521 -0.11 -12.34 -6.46
CA ASN A 521 -0.25 -11.08 -7.18
C ASN A 521 -1.60 -10.37 -6.96
N ARG A 522 -2.49 -10.88 -6.09
CA ARG A 522 -3.82 -10.27 -5.85
C ARG A 522 -3.75 -8.77 -5.55
N LEU A 523 -2.86 -8.35 -4.65
CA LEU A 523 -2.70 -6.93 -4.28
C LEU A 523 -2.24 -6.07 -5.46
N ILE A 524 -1.40 -6.61 -6.34
CA ILE A 524 -0.95 -5.94 -7.55
C ILE A 524 -2.11 -5.78 -8.52
N ARG A 525 -2.91 -6.83 -8.70
CA ARG A 525 -4.11 -6.79 -9.54
C ARG A 525 -5.08 -5.75 -9.02
N PHE A 526 -5.32 -5.68 -7.72
CA PHE A 526 -6.14 -4.62 -7.13
C PHE A 526 -5.57 -3.23 -7.42
N PHE A 527 -4.26 -3.02 -7.20
CA PHE A 527 -3.60 -1.76 -7.50
C PHE A 527 -3.76 -1.36 -8.98
N GLN A 528 -3.49 -2.28 -9.91
CA GLN A 528 -3.57 -2.04 -11.35
C GLN A 528 -5.00 -1.88 -11.87
N ASN A 529 -5.96 -2.64 -11.33
CA ASN A 529 -7.34 -2.67 -11.82
C ASN A 529 -8.21 -1.56 -11.21
N ILE A 530 -7.85 -1.07 -10.02
CA ILE A 530 -8.67 -0.16 -9.22
C ILE A 530 -7.95 1.16 -8.95
N VAL A 531 -6.80 1.13 -8.26
CA VAL A 531 -6.11 2.34 -7.81
C VAL A 531 -5.60 3.16 -8.99
N VAL A 532 -4.87 2.52 -9.91
CA VAL A 532 -4.26 3.19 -11.08
C VAL A 532 -5.31 3.85 -11.99
N PRO A 533 -6.43 3.17 -12.38
CA PRO A 533 -7.49 3.80 -13.16
C PRO A 533 -8.07 5.04 -12.51
N ILE A 534 -8.39 4.98 -11.21
CA ILE A 534 -8.97 6.12 -10.46
C ILE A 534 -7.97 7.29 -10.39
N GLU A 535 -6.70 7.00 -10.10
CA GLU A 535 -5.65 8.03 -10.07
C GLU A 535 -5.39 8.66 -11.43
N SER A 536 -5.53 7.90 -12.52
CA SER A 536 -5.36 8.45 -13.85
C SER A 536 -6.52 9.39 -14.24
N SER A 537 -7.75 9.08 -13.83
CA SER A 537 -8.89 10.00 -14.01
C SER A 537 -8.66 11.36 -13.32
N LEU A 538 -7.95 11.38 -12.19
CA LEU A 538 -7.65 12.62 -11.45
C LEU A 538 -6.72 13.57 -12.22
N ARG A 539 -5.93 13.06 -13.17
CA ARG A 539 -4.94 13.82 -13.93
C ARG A 539 -5.42 14.26 -15.31
N ASP A 540 -6.46 13.61 -15.81
CA ASP A 540 -7.12 13.96 -17.07
C ASP A 540 -8.05 15.20 -16.89
N GLU A 541 -8.21 15.69 -15.65
CA GLU A 541 -8.91 16.93 -15.24
C GLU A 541 -7.95 18.07 -14.88
#